data_AF-A0A959EVM2-F1
#
_entry.id   AF-A0A959EVM2-F1
#
_cell.length_a   1.000
_cell.length_b   1.000
_cell.length_c   1.000
_cell.angle_alpha   90.00
_cell.angle_beta   90.00
_cell.angle_gamma   90.00
#
_symmetry.space_group_name_H-M   'P 1'
#
loop_
_entity.id
_entity.type
_entity.pdbx_description
1 polymer ?
#
loop_
_entity_poly.entity_id
_entity_poly.type
_entity_poly.pdbx_seq_one_letter_code
_entity_poly.pdbx_strand_id
1 'polypeptide(L)'
;PFAVMYPDLKSLQDDASVSPSAAALLLGPVAPIVLLPLLPTPASGLATSAVAPGLRQIGALLPYAPLYELLLRAFGRPVIATSGNRSNAPIAFEDDRALDELLGIADYLLANDRAIAVPQDDSVVKRTFFHDLPILYRRSRGYAPTFIQEGLSVPTRNVLAMGADLKSAFGYTHAGNVYLSQYLGELDSYDTQRVYDRVLGHFFKIFGSRPQRVLVDLHPAYYSSQKGRALAAAEGIGLEEVQHHQAHFAAVLGEHDLLDNAEPVLGVIWDGTGYGTDGQIWGGEFFTFRKRAFERIGHLPYFSAILGDKMPREPRISALSLLRSVDAPIEFLEEKFTRTEWQVYRTLLEKPGQLQTSSMGRLFDAVASLLGLCDRMSFEGEAAMLLEQHALDYL
;
A
#
# COMPACT_ATOMS: atom_id res chain seq x y z
N PRO A 1 -2.92 -12.46 -1.16
CA PRO A 1 -3.83 -13.16 -0.22
C PRO A 1 -5.26 -12.64 -0.39
N PHE A 2 -6.26 -13.50 -0.29
CA PHE A 2 -7.66 -13.14 -0.41
C PHE A 2 -8.27 -12.73 0.93
N ALA A 3 -9.19 -11.77 0.90
CA ALA A 3 -10.05 -11.47 2.03
C ALA A 3 -11.22 -12.47 2.10
N VAL A 4 -11.62 -12.83 3.32
CA VAL A 4 -12.61 -13.87 3.59
C VAL A 4 -13.69 -13.31 4.50
N MET A 5 -14.93 -13.24 4.01
CA MET A 5 -16.08 -12.80 4.77
C MET A 5 -16.69 -13.97 5.53
N TYR A 6 -16.80 -13.82 6.84
CA TYR A 6 -17.37 -14.82 7.75
C TYR A 6 -18.83 -14.51 8.06
N PRO A 7 -19.72 -15.52 8.23
CA PRO A 7 -21.12 -15.29 8.58
C PRO A 7 -21.32 -14.53 9.90
N ASP A 8 -20.50 -14.82 10.89
CA ASP A 8 -20.54 -14.19 12.21
C ASP A 8 -19.18 -14.28 12.92
N LEU A 9 -19.04 -13.52 14.01
CA LEU A 9 -17.80 -13.46 14.79
C LEU A 9 -17.40 -14.82 15.38
N LYS A 10 -18.37 -15.67 15.73
CA LYS A 10 -18.09 -16.98 16.33
C LYS A 10 -17.41 -17.90 15.31
N SER A 11 -17.95 -17.98 14.11
CA SER A 11 -17.36 -18.77 13.01
C SER A 11 -15.95 -18.30 12.65
N LEU A 12 -15.66 -16.99 12.79
CA LEU A 12 -14.31 -16.44 12.61
C LEU A 12 -13.37 -16.85 13.76
N GLN A 13 -13.85 -16.83 15.00
CA GLN A 13 -13.06 -17.25 16.17
C GLN A 13 -12.70 -18.74 16.16
N ASP A 14 -13.45 -19.56 15.44
CA ASP A 14 -13.14 -20.97 15.23
C ASP A 14 -11.97 -21.18 14.21
N ASP A 15 -11.59 -20.14 13.46
CA ASP A 15 -10.55 -20.18 12.43
C ASP A 15 -9.33 -19.30 12.73
N ALA A 16 -9.52 -18.20 13.47
CA ALA A 16 -8.51 -17.19 13.70
C ALA A 16 -8.51 -16.66 15.13
N SER A 17 -7.35 -16.20 15.59
CA SER A 17 -7.21 -15.53 16.88
C SER A 17 -7.78 -14.11 16.79
N VAL A 18 -8.89 -13.86 17.50
CA VAL A 18 -9.56 -12.55 17.51
C VAL A 18 -9.49 -11.92 18.89
N SER A 19 -8.68 -10.86 19.03
CA SER A 19 -8.64 -10.06 20.26
C SER A 19 -9.93 -9.24 20.45
N PRO A 20 -10.26 -8.79 21.67
CA PRO A 20 -11.45 -7.95 21.90
C PRO A 20 -11.45 -6.66 21.07
N SER A 21 -10.27 -6.08 20.85
CA SER A 21 -10.09 -4.89 20.03
C SER A 21 -10.29 -5.16 18.53
N ALA A 22 -9.83 -6.31 18.03
CA ALA A 22 -10.11 -6.74 16.67
C ALA A 22 -11.60 -7.02 16.46
N ALA A 23 -12.25 -7.67 17.43
CA ALA A 23 -13.70 -7.88 17.41
C ALA A 23 -14.47 -6.54 17.37
N ALA A 24 -14.01 -5.53 18.13
CA ALA A 24 -14.60 -4.19 18.10
C ALA A 24 -14.46 -3.50 16.74
N LEU A 25 -13.35 -3.69 16.02
CA LEU A 25 -13.19 -3.20 14.64
C LEU A 25 -14.17 -3.90 13.68
N LEU A 26 -14.24 -5.24 13.75
CA LEU A 26 -15.08 -6.06 12.89
C LEU A 26 -16.58 -5.79 13.07
N LEU A 27 -17.02 -5.62 14.32
CA LEU A 27 -18.41 -5.32 14.67
C LEU A 27 -18.74 -3.83 14.61
N GLY A 28 -17.72 -2.97 14.45
CA GLY A 28 -17.87 -1.53 14.39
C GLY A 28 -18.54 -1.07 13.10
N PRO A 29 -19.02 0.18 13.04
CA PRO A 29 -19.73 0.71 11.87
C PRO A 29 -18.87 0.77 10.60
N VAL A 30 -17.54 0.79 10.76
CA VAL A 30 -16.61 0.75 9.64
C VAL A 30 -16.49 -0.65 9.05
N ALA A 31 -16.59 -1.70 9.87
CA ALA A 31 -16.47 -3.11 9.48
C ALA A 31 -15.35 -3.37 8.43
N PRO A 32 -14.07 -3.03 8.71
CA PRO A 32 -12.98 -3.21 7.76
C PRO A 32 -12.59 -4.69 7.65
N ILE A 33 -11.74 -5.00 6.68
CA ILE A 33 -10.94 -6.22 6.69
C ILE A 33 -9.92 -6.10 7.81
N VAL A 34 -9.88 -7.07 8.72
CA VAL A 34 -8.89 -7.16 9.79
C VAL A 34 -7.96 -8.33 9.51
N LEU A 35 -6.65 -8.06 9.50
CA LEU A 35 -5.63 -9.09 9.37
C LEU A 35 -5.47 -9.81 10.72
N LEU A 36 -5.80 -11.11 10.74
CA LEU A 36 -5.86 -11.92 11.95
C LEU A 36 -4.98 -13.17 11.81
N PRO A 37 -4.21 -13.55 12.85
CA PRO A 37 -3.49 -14.81 12.87
C PRO A 37 -4.46 -15.99 12.74
N LEU A 38 -4.16 -16.92 11.84
CA LEU A 38 -4.88 -18.18 11.73
C LEU A 38 -4.60 -19.07 12.94
N LEU A 39 -5.61 -19.81 13.38
CA LEU A 39 -5.41 -20.91 14.31
C LEU A 39 -4.69 -22.07 13.60
N PRO A 40 -3.94 -22.92 14.33
CA PRO A 40 -3.25 -24.06 13.73
C PRO A 40 -4.18 -25.06 13.02
N THR A 41 -5.45 -25.11 13.42
CA THR A 41 -6.46 -25.99 12.82
C THR A 41 -7.79 -25.23 12.67
N PRO A 42 -7.98 -24.50 11.56
CA PRO A 42 -9.23 -23.80 11.29
C PRO A 42 -10.40 -24.79 11.15
N ALA A 43 -11.50 -24.54 11.84
CA ALA A 43 -12.64 -25.45 11.90
C ALA A 43 -13.55 -25.38 10.65
N SER A 44 -13.52 -24.28 9.90
CA SER A 44 -14.41 -24.07 8.75
C SER A 44 -14.08 -24.92 7.53
N GLY A 45 -12.89 -25.54 7.51
CA GLY A 45 -12.35 -26.22 6.33
C GLY A 45 -11.87 -25.27 5.24
N LEU A 46 -11.64 -23.99 5.55
CA LEU A 46 -11.06 -23.01 4.64
C LEU A 46 -9.73 -23.53 4.07
N ALA A 47 -9.61 -23.52 2.74
CA ALA A 47 -8.37 -23.88 2.06
C ALA A 47 -7.31 -22.77 2.22
N THR A 48 -6.72 -22.66 3.40
CA THR A 48 -5.79 -21.59 3.79
C THR A 48 -4.61 -21.47 2.83
N SER A 49 -4.10 -22.59 2.30
CA SER A 49 -3.02 -22.62 1.31
C SER A 49 -3.38 -21.97 -0.03
N ALA A 50 -4.66 -21.91 -0.39
CA ALA A 50 -5.14 -21.21 -1.59
C ALA A 50 -5.53 -19.76 -1.28
N VAL A 51 -6.05 -19.50 -0.08
CA VAL A 51 -6.50 -18.16 0.36
C VAL A 51 -5.33 -17.24 0.66
N ALA A 52 -4.35 -17.73 1.43
CA ALA A 52 -3.19 -16.96 1.88
C ALA A 52 -1.92 -17.84 1.81
N PRO A 53 -1.42 -18.15 0.58
CA PRO A 53 -0.30 -19.06 0.40
C PRO A 53 0.94 -18.60 1.18
N GLY A 54 1.52 -19.48 2.00
CA GLY A 54 2.72 -19.18 2.78
C GLY A 54 2.53 -18.19 3.93
N LEU A 55 1.30 -17.76 4.23
CA LEU A 55 1.00 -16.82 5.32
C LEU A 55 0.20 -17.48 6.43
N ARG A 56 0.49 -17.12 7.69
CA ARG A 56 -0.24 -17.58 8.88
C ARG A 56 -1.28 -16.57 9.36
N GLN A 57 -1.76 -15.73 8.46
CA GLN A 57 -2.79 -14.74 8.73
C GLN A 57 -3.80 -14.68 7.59
N ILE A 58 -5.02 -14.29 7.92
CA ILE A 58 -6.10 -14.04 6.96
C ILE A 58 -6.58 -12.60 7.08
N GLY A 59 -7.00 -12.01 5.96
CA GLY A 59 -7.83 -10.82 6.00
C GLY A 59 -9.28 -11.25 6.18
N ALA A 60 -9.84 -11.06 7.37
CA ALA A 60 -11.23 -11.42 7.66
C ALA A 60 -12.11 -10.18 7.75
N LEU A 61 -13.37 -10.31 7.34
CA LEU A 61 -14.39 -9.29 7.52
C LEU A 61 -15.74 -9.94 7.87
N LEU A 62 -16.62 -9.14 8.45
CA LEU A 62 -18.01 -9.53 8.75
C LEU A 62 -18.97 -8.87 7.75
N PRO A 63 -20.23 -9.36 7.64
CA PRO A 63 -21.20 -8.80 6.73
C PRO A 63 -21.53 -7.36 7.14
N TYR A 64 -21.26 -6.41 6.25
CA TYR A 64 -21.47 -4.98 6.50
C TYR A 64 -22.67 -4.38 5.74
N ALA A 65 -23.39 -5.21 4.99
CA ALA A 65 -24.61 -4.84 4.28
C ALA A 65 -25.66 -5.95 4.40
N PRO A 66 -26.97 -5.60 4.38
CA PRO A 66 -28.04 -6.59 4.55
C PRO A 66 -27.98 -7.74 3.54
N LEU A 67 -27.54 -7.47 2.31
CA LEU A 67 -27.38 -8.49 1.29
C LEU A 67 -26.36 -9.56 1.71
N TYR A 68 -25.22 -9.16 2.26
CA TYR A 68 -24.18 -10.08 2.71
C TYR A 68 -24.66 -10.91 3.91
N GLU A 69 -25.43 -10.32 4.83
CA GLU A 69 -26.04 -11.08 5.93
C GLU A 69 -26.98 -12.18 5.42
N LEU A 70 -27.84 -11.86 4.45
CA LEU A 70 -28.77 -12.83 3.87
C LEU A 70 -28.04 -13.96 3.15
N LEU A 71 -27.05 -13.62 2.31
CA LEU A 71 -26.26 -14.60 1.56
C LEU A 71 -25.48 -15.52 2.49
N LEU A 72 -24.79 -14.97 3.50
CA LEU A 72 -23.97 -15.77 4.40
C LEU A 72 -24.77 -16.57 5.40
N ARG A 73 -25.93 -16.09 5.85
CA ARG A 73 -26.86 -16.91 6.64
C ARG A 73 -27.40 -18.10 5.84
N ALA A 74 -27.69 -17.90 4.55
CA ALA A 74 -28.16 -18.99 3.69
C ALA A 74 -27.05 -19.99 3.33
N PHE A 75 -25.82 -19.51 3.08
CA PHE A 75 -24.68 -20.35 2.71
C PHE A 75 -24.05 -21.08 3.91
N GLY A 76 -24.01 -20.43 5.08
CA GLY A 76 -23.58 -21.01 6.36
C GLY A 76 -22.07 -21.26 6.50
N ARG A 77 -21.24 -20.69 5.62
CA ARG A 77 -19.77 -20.86 5.59
C ARG A 77 -19.06 -19.57 5.18
N PRO A 78 -17.77 -19.40 5.49
CA PRO A 78 -16.99 -18.27 5.00
C PRO A 78 -16.88 -18.29 3.47
N VAL A 79 -16.79 -17.10 2.86
CA VAL A 79 -16.63 -16.90 1.41
C VAL A 79 -15.47 -15.96 1.13
N ILE A 80 -14.79 -16.15 0.00
CA ILE A 80 -13.82 -15.16 -0.48
C ILE A 80 -14.59 -13.90 -0.92
N ALA A 81 -14.18 -12.74 -0.40
CA ALA A 81 -14.72 -11.44 -0.76
C ALA A 81 -13.56 -10.55 -1.20
N THR A 82 -13.27 -10.58 -2.50
CA THR A 82 -12.20 -9.77 -3.13
C THR A 82 -12.82 -8.77 -4.09
N SER A 83 -12.06 -7.73 -4.44
CA SER A 83 -12.50 -6.72 -5.40
C SER A 83 -12.80 -7.35 -6.76
N GLY A 84 -13.95 -6.99 -7.34
CA GLY A 84 -14.41 -7.48 -8.64
C GLY A 84 -13.74 -6.72 -9.78
N ASN A 85 -12.49 -7.08 -10.09
CA ASN A 85 -11.72 -6.48 -11.19
C ASN A 85 -10.67 -7.46 -11.72
N ARG A 86 -10.19 -7.18 -12.93
CA ARG A 86 -8.96 -7.79 -13.44
C ARG A 86 -7.76 -7.24 -12.66
N SER A 87 -6.70 -8.02 -12.51
CA SER A 87 -5.49 -7.58 -11.81
C SER A 87 -5.00 -6.22 -12.33
N ASN A 88 -4.76 -5.28 -11.42
CA ASN A 88 -4.35 -3.89 -11.66
C ASN A 88 -5.39 -2.96 -12.30
N ALA A 89 -6.62 -3.42 -12.54
CA ALA A 89 -7.74 -2.56 -12.91
C ALA A 89 -8.47 -2.04 -11.66
N PRO A 90 -9.12 -0.86 -11.72
CA PRO A 90 -9.97 -0.40 -10.63
C PRO A 90 -11.19 -1.31 -10.45
N ILE A 91 -11.81 -1.26 -9.27
CA ILE A 91 -13.03 -2.04 -8.99
C ILE A 91 -14.16 -1.67 -9.98
N ALA A 92 -14.76 -2.69 -10.62
CA ALA A 92 -15.92 -2.48 -11.46
C ALA A 92 -17.14 -2.12 -10.60
N PHE A 93 -17.80 -1.02 -10.94
CA PHE A 93 -18.96 -0.51 -10.19
C PHE A 93 -20.11 -0.02 -11.09
N GLU A 94 -19.85 0.15 -12.38
CA GLU A 94 -20.87 0.42 -13.40
C GLU A 94 -21.33 -0.92 -13.96
N ASP A 95 -22.64 -1.19 -13.98
CA ASP A 95 -23.20 -2.52 -14.32
C ASP A 95 -22.73 -3.04 -15.69
N ASP A 96 -22.74 -2.17 -16.71
CA ASP A 96 -22.30 -2.52 -18.06
C ASP A 96 -20.82 -2.94 -18.08
N ARG A 97 -19.97 -2.24 -17.33
CA ARG A 97 -18.55 -2.62 -17.19
C ARG A 97 -18.38 -3.91 -16.41
N ALA A 98 -19.16 -4.13 -15.36
CA ALA A 98 -19.08 -5.36 -14.59
C ALA A 98 -19.46 -6.58 -15.45
N LEU A 99 -20.47 -6.45 -16.31
CA LEU A 99 -20.82 -7.48 -17.29
C LEU A 99 -19.62 -7.74 -18.24
N ASP A 100 -19.10 -6.69 -18.90
CA ASP A 100 -18.03 -6.85 -19.88
C ASP A 100 -16.73 -7.42 -19.27
N GLU A 101 -16.33 -6.94 -18.09
CA GLU A 101 -15.04 -7.26 -17.49
C GLU A 101 -15.05 -8.57 -16.68
N LEU A 102 -16.19 -8.96 -16.10
CA LEU A 102 -16.26 -10.09 -15.17
C LEU A 102 -16.87 -11.37 -15.77
N LEU A 103 -17.51 -11.32 -16.93
CA LEU A 103 -18.08 -12.52 -17.58
C LEU A 103 -17.05 -13.63 -17.87
N GLY A 104 -15.76 -13.28 -18.01
CA GLY A 104 -14.68 -14.26 -18.17
C GLY A 104 -14.11 -14.82 -16.85
N ILE A 105 -14.61 -14.35 -15.71
CA ILE A 105 -14.08 -14.65 -14.37
C ILE A 105 -15.17 -15.26 -13.48
N ALA A 106 -16.37 -14.69 -13.49
CA ALA A 106 -17.48 -15.09 -12.64
C ALA A 106 -18.52 -15.91 -13.41
N ASP A 107 -18.93 -17.04 -12.84
CA ASP A 107 -20.02 -17.85 -13.39
C ASP A 107 -21.40 -17.16 -13.28
N TYR A 108 -21.56 -16.31 -12.25
CA TYR A 108 -22.80 -15.58 -11.97
C TYR A 108 -22.50 -14.16 -11.50
N LEU A 109 -23.38 -13.23 -11.85
CA LEU A 109 -23.34 -11.84 -11.41
C LEU A 109 -24.64 -11.48 -10.67
N LEU A 110 -24.49 -10.92 -9.48
CA LEU A 110 -25.60 -10.43 -8.66
C LEU A 110 -25.52 -8.90 -8.57
N ALA A 111 -26.44 -8.22 -9.25
CA ALA A 111 -26.51 -6.76 -9.31
C ALA A 111 -27.73 -6.21 -8.56
N ASN A 112 -27.85 -4.88 -8.48
CA ASN A 112 -29.02 -4.18 -7.96
C ASN A 112 -29.20 -2.84 -8.71
N ASP A 113 -30.37 -2.21 -8.56
CA ASP A 113 -30.73 -0.97 -9.26
C ASP A 113 -30.25 0.31 -8.55
N ARG A 114 -29.43 0.18 -7.49
CA ARG A 114 -28.85 1.32 -6.78
C ARG A 114 -27.44 1.60 -7.27
N ALA A 115 -27.34 2.54 -8.20
CA ALA A 115 -26.07 3.00 -8.77
C ALA A 115 -25.05 3.42 -7.69
N ILE A 116 -23.79 3.00 -7.88
CA ILE A 116 -22.66 3.40 -7.05
C ILE A 116 -22.06 4.68 -7.62
N ALA A 117 -22.19 5.79 -6.91
CA ALA A 117 -21.66 7.08 -7.37
C ALA A 117 -20.13 7.20 -7.20
N VAL A 118 -19.59 6.63 -6.12
CA VAL A 118 -18.17 6.67 -5.77
C VAL A 118 -17.75 5.26 -5.34
N PRO A 119 -16.97 4.54 -6.17
CA PRO A 119 -16.46 3.23 -5.77
C PRO A 119 -15.45 3.38 -4.64
N GLN A 120 -15.51 2.45 -3.68
CA GLN A 120 -14.58 2.38 -2.57
C GLN A 120 -14.21 0.92 -2.31
N ASP A 121 -12.91 0.62 -2.33
CA ASP A 121 -12.39 -0.65 -1.83
C ASP A 121 -12.64 -0.82 -0.33
N ASP A 122 -12.62 -2.06 0.14
CA ASP A 122 -12.66 -2.36 1.56
C ASP A 122 -11.39 -1.89 2.26
N SER A 123 -11.56 -1.17 3.37
CA SER A 123 -10.44 -0.76 4.24
C SER A 123 -9.79 -1.98 4.89
N VAL A 124 -8.47 -1.93 5.09
CA VAL A 124 -7.67 -3.02 5.68
C VAL A 124 -6.91 -2.52 6.89
N VAL A 125 -7.06 -3.23 8.00
CA VAL A 125 -6.42 -2.92 9.30
C VAL A 125 -5.62 -4.14 9.77
N LYS A 126 -4.41 -3.92 10.29
CA LYS A 126 -3.64 -4.90 11.08
C LYS A 126 -3.53 -4.39 12.51
N ARG A 127 -3.34 -5.29 13.46
CA ARG A 127 -2.99 -4.95 14.84
C ARG A 127 -1.50 -5.12 15.06
N THR A 128 -0.86 -4.21 15.80
CA THR A 128 0.53 -4.40 16.20
C THR A 128 0.66 -5.59 17.14
N PHE A 129 1.75 -6.35 16.98
CA PHE A 129 1.96 -7.59 17.73
C PHE A 129 2.07 -7.36 19.24
N PHE A 130 2.83 -6.34 19.67
CA PHE A 130 3.14 -6.12 21.09
C PHE A 130 2.14 -5.24 21.84
N HIS A 131 1.62 -4.21 21.17
CA HIS A 131 0.79 -3.20 21.83
C HIS A 131 -0.68 -3.30 21.50
N ASP A 132 -1.04 -4.18 20.55
CA ASP A 132 -2.40 -4.27 20.04
C ASP A 132 -2.88 -2.84 19.70
N LEU A 133 -2.24 -2.21 18.73
CA LEU A 133 -2.64 -0.89 18.20
C LEU A 133 -3.05 -1.06 16.74
N PRO A 134 -4.09 -0.36 16.26
CA PRO A 134 -4.55 -0.51 14.89
C PRO A 134 -3.58 0.21 13.94
N ILE A 135 -3.18 -0.45 12.88
CA ILE A 135 -2.45 0.13 11.75
C ILE A 135 -3.32 -0.01 10.51
N LEU A 136 -3.63 1.13 9.87
CA LEU A 136 -4.35 1.15 8.61
C LEU A 136 -3.38 0.84 7.46
N TYR A 137 -3.60 -0.29 6.79
CA TYR A 137 -2.89 -0.65 5.55
C TYR A 137 -3.57 -0.07 4.32
N ARG A 138 -4.92 0.00 4.36
CA ARG A 138 -5.73 0.63 3.32
C ARG A 138 -6.84 1.44 3.96
N ARG A 139 -6.86 2.75 3.70
CA ARG A 139 -7.91 3.67 4.16
C ARG A 139 -8.88 3.95 3.02
N SER A 140 -10.08 3.36 3.07
CA SER A 140 -11.09 3.48 2.01
C SER A 140 -12.50 3.44 2.63
N ARG A 141 -13.32 2.42 2.36
CA ARG A 141 -14.69 2.30 2.87
C ARG A 141 -14.77 2.51 4.39
N GLY A 142 -15.71 3.34 4.81
CA GLY A 142 -16.00 3.66 6.21
C GLY A 142 -15.03 4.63 6.88
N TYR A 143 -13.85 4.91 6.30
CA TYR A 143 -12.94 5.96 6.76
C TYR A 143 -12.94 7.18 5.85
N ALA A 144 -12.91 6.99 4.54
CA ALA A 144 -12.91 8.09 3.57
C ALA A 144 -14.30 8.72 3.42
N PRO A 145 -14.40 10.04 3.17
CA PRO A 145 -13.29 10.97 2.90
C PRO A 145 -12.76 11.70 4.14
N THR A 146 -13.53 11.78 5.22
CA THR A 146 -13.24 12.66 6.36
C THR A 146 -12.06 12.17 7.21
N PHE A 147 -11.06 13.03 7.42
CA PHE A 147 -9.97 12.78 8.36
C PHE A 147 -10.08 13.78 9.52
N ILE A 148 -10.40 13.26 10.71
CA ILE A 148 -10.52 14.06 11.92
C ILE A 148 -9.39 13.63 12.85
N GLN A 149 -8.57 14.61 13.23
CA GLN A 149 -7.55 14.45 14.22
C GLN A 149 -7.64 15.64 15.17
N GLU A 150 -7.85 15.36 16.45
CA GLU A 150 -7.87 16.40 17.48
C GLU A 150 -6.47 17.04 17.60
N GLY A 151 -6.43 18.36 17.80
CA GLY A 151 -5.18 19.12 17.94
C GLY A 151 -4.47 19.45 16.63
N LEU A 152 -4.79 18.77 15.51
CA LEU A 152 -4.16 19.05 14.24
C LEU A 152 -4.51 20.46 13.73
N SER A 153 -3.51 21.32 13.64
CA SER A 153 -3.65 22.67 13.11
C SER A 153 -3.72 22.63 11.58
N VAL A 154 -4.93 22.77 11.03
CA VAL A 154 -5.18 22.70 9.59
C VAL A 154 -5.33 24.13 9.04
N PRO A 155 -4.62 24.48 7.94
CA PRO A 155 -4.77 25.78 7.34
C PRO A 155 -6.18 25.99 6.78
N THR A 156 -6.69 27.23 6.86
CA THR A 156 -7.98 27.61 6.26
C THR A 156 -7.90 27.71 4.73
N ARG A 157 -6.70 27.91 4.18
CA ARG A 157 -6.45 27.85 2.73
C ARG A 157 -6.69 26.43 2.21
N ASN A 158 -7.21 26.33 1.00
CA ASN A 158 -7.40 25.04 0.34
C ASN A 158 -6.07 24.56 -0.26
N VAL A 159 -5.55 23.44 0.22
CA VAL A 159 -4.31 22.81 -0.24
C VAL A 159 -4.66 21.42 -0.75
N LEU A 160 -4.19 21.10 -1.96
CA LEU A 160 -4.33 19.77 -2.54
C LEU A 160 -2.97 19.06 -2.52
N ALA A 161 -2.87 17.94 -1.81
CA ALA A 161 -1.73 17.04 -1.86
C ALA A 161 -2.05 15.88 -2.80
N MET A 162 -1.32 15.73 -3.90
CA MET A 162 -1.63 14.75 -4.95
C MET A 162 -1.32 13.30 -4.55
N GLY A 163 -0.46 13.11 -3.55
CA GLY A 163 0.00 11.79 -3.11
C GLY A 163 1.06 11.19 -4.03
N ALA A 164 1.29 9.89 -3.86
CA ALA A 164 2.17 9.08 -4.70
C ALA A 164 1.35 8.28 -5.74
N ASP A 165 2.04 7.64 -6.68
CA ASP A 165 1.40 6.79 -7.70
C ASP A 165 1.07 5.38 -7.19
N LEU A 166 1.91 4.83 -6.30
CA LEU A 166 1.64 3.52 -5.72
C LEU A 166 0.69 3.66 -4.52
N LYS A 167 -0.30 2.77 -4.42
CA LYS A 167 -1.34 2.80 -3.37
C LYS A 167 -1.95 4.19 -3.18
N SER A 168 -2.24 4.87 -4.29
CA SER A 168 -2.50 6.30 -4.34
C SER A 168 -3.71 6.73 -3.52
N ALA A 169 -3.56 7.88 -2.86
CA ALA A 169 -4.63 8.67 -2.27
C ALA A 169 -4.19 10.14 -2.27
N PHE A 170 -5.14 11.05 -2.48
CA PHE A 170 -4.88 12.49 -2.41
C PHE A 170 -5.52 13.10 -1.15
N GLY A 171 -4.95 14.20 -0.67
CA GLY A 171 -5.45 14.98 0.46
C GLY A 171 -5.91 16.35 0.04
N TYR A 172 -7.01 16.84 0.58
CA TYR A 172 -7.57 18.16 0.33
C TYR A 172 -7.92 18.85 1.63
N THR A 173 -7.38 20.06 1.86
CA THR A 173 -7.83 20.90 2.98
C THR A 173 -8.96 21.80 2.54
N HIS A 174 -9.99 21.92 3.38
CA HIS A 174 -11.09 22.84 3.14
C HIS A 174 -11.70 23.30 4.46
N ALA A 175 -11.86 24.61 4.62
CA ALA A 175 -12.47 25.23 5.79
C ALA A 175 -11.88 24.74 7.14
N GLY A 176 -10.56 24.55 7.20
CA GLY A 176 -9.87 24.08 8.41
C GLY A 176 -10.02 22.58 8.69
N ASN A 177 -10.47 21.78 7.71
CA ASN A 177 -10.56 20.33 7.81
C ASN A 177 -9.67 19.65 6.77
N VAL A 178 -9.27 18.40 7.03
CA VAL A 178 -8.55 17.54 6.09
C VAL A 178 -9.49 16.46 5.57
N TYR A 179 -9.47 16.28 4.25
CA TYR A 179 -10.18 15.21 3.56
C TYR A 179 -9.17 14.38 2.80
N LEU A 180 -9.16 13.08 3.04
CA LEU A 180 -8.32 12.13 2.33
C LEU A 180 -9.22 11.28 1.44
N SER A 181 -8.88 11.15 0.16
CA SER A 181 -9.59 10.26 -0.74
C SER A 181 -9.60 8.83 -0.22
N GLN A 182 -10.47 8.01 -0.82
CA GLN A 182 -10.33 6.57 -0.71
C GLN A 182 -9.02 6.10 -1.35
N TYR A 183 -8.71 4.81 -1.18
CA TYR A 183 -7.68 4.11 -1.94
C TYR A 183 -8.02 4.15 -3.43
N LEU A 184 -7.08 4.60 -4.27
CA LEU A 184 -7.25 4.75 -5.72
C LEU A 184 -6.42 3.76 -6.53
N GLY A 185 -5.70 2.85 -5.85
CA GLY A 185 -4.88 1.84 -6.52
C GLY A 185 -3.54 2.38 -7.02
N GLU A 186 -3.01 1.69 -8.03
CA GLU A 186 -1.74 2.01 -8.68
C GLU A 186 -2.02 2.87 -9.92
N LEU A 187 -1.38 4.04 -10.05
CA LEU A 187 -1.66 5.00 -11.14
C LEU A 187 -0.88 4.72 -12.44
N ASP A 188 -0.35 3.51 -12.62
CA ASP A 188 0.39 3.09 -13.82
C ASP A 188 -0.54 2.83 -15.03
N SER A 189 -1.81 2.52 -14.78
CA SER A 189 -2.82 2.25 -15.80
C SER A 189 -3.68 3.47 -16.12
N TYR A 190 -4.13 3.57 -17.38
CA TYR A 190 -5.04 4.64 -17.78
C TYR A 190 -6.40 4.56 -17.07
N ASP A 191 -6.90 3.36 -16.78
CA ASP A 191 -8.20 3.19 -16.10
C ASP A 191 -8.15 3.70 -14.65
N THR A 192 -7.09 3.41 -13.90
CA THR A 192 -6.90 3.93 -12.54
C THR A 192 -6.69 5.45 -12.54
N GLN A 193 -5.96 6.00 -13.51
CA GLN A 193 -5.83 7.45 -13.71
C GLN A 193 -7.19 8.13 -13.96
N ARG A 194 -8.07 7.52 -14.76
CA ARG A 194 -9.43 8.06 -14.97
C ARG A 194 -10.28 8.04 -13.72
N VAL A 195 -10.16 7.01 -12.88
CA VAL A 195 -10.84 6.94 -11.59
C VAL A 195 -10.30 8.05 -10.66
N TYR A 196 -8.99 8.21 -10.58
CA TYR A 196 -8.35 9.30 -9.83
C TYR A 196 -8.92 10.67 -10.23
N ASP A 197 -8.99 10.94 -11.54
CA ASP A 197 -9.53 12.19 -12.08
C ASP A 197 -11.00 12.43 -11.77
N ARG A 198 -11.80 11.37 -11.89
CA ARG A 198 -13.23 11.41 -11.57
C ARG A 198 -13.44 11.73 -10.09
N VAL A 199 -12.68 11.08 -9.20
CA VAL A 199 -12.78 11.29 -7.75
C VAL A 199 -12.29 12.69 -7.37
N LEU A 200 -11.16 13.15 -7.92
CA LEU A 200 -10.66 14.51 -7.70
C LEU A 200 -11.65 15.58 -8.17
N GLY A 201 -12.21 15.41 -9.37
CA GLY A 201 -13.24 16.29 -9.90
C GLY A 201 -14.52 16.29 -9.05
N HIS A 202 -14.88 15.14 -8.48
CA HIS A 202 -16.01 15.01 -7.57
C HIS A 202 -15.78 15.75 -6.25
N PHE A 203 -14.57 15.68 -5.67
CA PHE A 203 -14.20 16.45 -4.48
C PHE A 203 -14.40 17.95 -4.68
N PHE A 204 -13.90 18.50 -5.79
CA PHE A 204 -14.10 19.92 -6.08
C PHE A 204 -15.57 20.33 -6.23
N LYS A 205 -16.40 19.44 -6.79
CA LYS A 205 -17.85 19.67 -6.90
C LYS A 205 -18.54 19.64 -5.54
N ILE A 206 -18.23 18.64 -4.70
CA ILE A 206 -18.82 18.50 -3.36
C ILE A 206 -18.50 19.72 -2.51
N PHE A 207 -17.24 20.15 -2.47
CA PHE A 207 -16.82 21.27 -1.62
C PHE A 207 -17.06 22.64 -2.26
N GLY A 208 -17.50 22.69 -3.53
CA GLY A 208 -17.70 23.94 -4.26
C GLY A 208 -16.46 24.83 -4.27
N SER A 209 -15.27 24.24 -4.23
CA SER A 209 -14.02 24.96 -4.00
C SER A 209 -12.86 24.42 -4.84
N ARG A 210 -11.84 25.27 -5.01
CA ARG A 210 -10.62 24.98 -5.77
C ARG A 210 -9.40 25.09 -4.86
N PRO A 211 -8.31 24.35 -5.15
CA PRO A 211 -7.06 24.49 -4.42
C PRO A 211 -6.43 25.87 -4.67
N GLN A 212 -5.75 26.38 -3.67
CA GLN A 212 -4.94 27.60 -3.73
C GLN A 212 -3.43 27.28 -3.72
N ARG A 213 -3.09 26.02 -3.43
CA ARG A 213 -1.74 25.45 -3.51
C ARG A 213 -1.85 23.95 -3.79
N VAL A 214 -0.90 23.43 -4.55
CA VAL A 214 -0.76 22.00 -4.85
C VAL A 214 0.57 21.49 -4.30
N LEU A 215 0.53 20.34 -3.62
CA LEU A 215 1.71 19.58 -3.18
C LEU A 215 1.82 18.32 -4.04
N VAL A 216 3.03 18.03 -4.52
CA VAL A 216 3.32 16.83 -5.33
C VAL A 216 4.53 16.09 -4.78
N ASP A 217 4.61 14.79 -5.03
CA ASP A 217 5.86 14.05 -4.78
C ASP A 217 6.97 14.59 -5.70
N LEU A 218 8.20 14.59 -5.20
CA LEU A 218 9.41 14.96 -5.94
C LEU A 218 9.59 14.13 -7.23
N HIS A 219 9.07 12.90 -7.28
CA HIS A 219 9.21 12.04 -8.45
C HIS A 219 8.65 12.69 -9.72
N PRO A 220 9.47 12.92 -10.76
CA PRO A 220 9.05 13.69 -11.94
C PRO A 220 8.10 12.92 -12.84
N ALA A 221 8.20 11.58 -12.87
CA ALA A 221 7.42 10.74 -13.77
C ALA A 221 6.09 10.26 -13.19
N TYR A 222 5.79 10.56 -11.92
CA TYR A 222 4.51 10.16 -11.34
C TYR A 222 3.35 10.88 -12.02
N TYR A 223 2.29 10.14 -12.33
CA TYR A 223 1.05 10.69 -12.88
C TYR A 223 0.47 11.74 -11.93
N SER A 224 0.39 11.39 -10.64
CA SER A 224 -0.07 12.29 -9.57
C SER A 224 0.71 13.61 -9.57
N SER A 225 2.05 13.54 -9.67
CA SER A 225 2.92 14.72 -9.72
C SER A 225 2.76 15.51 -11.02
N GLN A 226 2.77 14.88 -12.20
CA GLN A 226 2.56 15.56 -13.49
C GLN A 226 1.21 16.28 -13.53
N LYS A 227 0.14 15.61 -13.07
CA LYS A 227 -1.20 16.18 -12.99
C LYS A 227 -1.24 17.38 -12.04
N GLY A 228 -0.59 17.27 -10.88
CA GLY A 228 -0.52 18.36 -9.91
C GLY A 228 0.20 19.60 -10.45
N ARG A 229 1.34 19.39 -11.14
CA ARG A 229 2.09 20.46 -11.81
C ARG A 229 1.24 21.12 -12.91
N ALA A 230 0.55 20.33 -13.73
CA ALA A 230 -0.33 20.84 -14.78
C ALA A 230 -1.50 21.66 -14.21
N LEU A 231 -2.13 21.17 -13.13
CA LEU A 231 -3.20 21.89 -12.43
C LEU A 231 -2.72 23.21 -11.85
N ALA A 232 -1.56 23.21 -11.17
CA ALA A 232 -0.99 24.41 -10.59
C ALA A 232 -0.70 25.48 -11.66
N ALA A 233 -0.15 25.06 -12.80
CA ALA A 233 0.12 25.94 -13.94
C ALA A 233 -1.18 26.49 -14.57
N ALA A 234 -2.19 25.64 -14.76
CA ALA A 234 -3.46 26.04 -15.38
C ALA A 234 -4.25 27.05 -14.52
N GLU A 235 -4.21 26.89 -13.20
CA GLU A 235 -4.93 27.76 -12.25
C GLU A 235 -4.07 28.95 -11.76
N GLY A 236 -2.78 29.00 -12.13
CA GLY A 236 -1.85 30.05 -11.67
C GLY A 236 -1.60 30.05 -10.16
N ILE A 237 -1.62 28.87 -9.53
CA ILE A 237 -1.47 28.70 -8.08
C ILE A 237 -0.10 28.13 -7.70
N GLY A 238 0.26 28.24 -6.42
CA GLY A 238 1.54 27.75 -5.91
C GLY A 238 1.67 26.23 -6.02
N LEU A 239 2.86 25.77 -6.41
CA LEU A 239 3.27 24.38 -6.43
C LEU A 239 4.41 24.17 -5.42
N GLU A 240 4.39 23.07 -4.69
CA GLU A 240 5.45 22.67 -3.78
C GLU A 240 5.74 21.18 -3.94
N GLU A 241 7.01 20.84 -4.12
CA GLU A 241 7.46 19.46 -4.27
C GLU A 241 7.92 18.95 -2.90
N VAL A 242 7.40 17.80 -2.48
CA VAL A 242 7.69 17.19 -1.19
C VAL A 242 8.39 15.86 -1.43
N GLN A 243 9.50 15.64 -0.74
CA GLN A 243 10.23 14.39 -0.87
C GLN A 243 9.46 13.24 -0.19
N HIS A 244 9.41 12.09 -0.86
CA HIS A 244 8.61 10.92 -0.48
C HIS A 244 8.76 10.48 0.98
N HIS A 245 10.00 10.33 1.45
CA HIS A 245 10.29 9.86 2.80
C HIS A 245 10.06 10.94 3.86
N GLN A 246 10.26 12.21 3.51
CA GLN A 246 9.83 13.34 4.34
C GLN A 246 8.30 13.36 4.48
N ALA A 247 7.55 13.05 3.43
CA ALA A 247 6.09 12.95 3.50
C ALA A 247 5.65 11.80 4.43
N HIS A 248 6.27 10.62 4.34
CA HIS A 248 6.05 9.52 5.29
C HIS A 248 6.33 9.95 6.74
N PHE A 249 7.48 10.59 6.98
CA PHE A 249 7.82 11.04 8.32
C PHE A 249 6.85 12.13 8.83
N ALA A 250 6.49 13.09 7.98
CA ALA A 250 5.54 14.15 8.29
C ALA A 250 4.15 13.61 8.64
N ALA A 251 3.70 12.53 8.00
CA ALA A 251 2.43 11.88 8.33
C ALA A 251 2.41 11.36 9.77
N VAL A 252 3.49 10.68 10.20
CA VAL A 252 3.63 10.17 11.58
C VAL A 252 3.73 11.31 12.59
N LEU A 253 4.54 12.34 12.27
CA LEU A 253 4.65 13.53 13.12
C LEU A 253 3.31 14.26 13.26
N GLY A 254 2.55 14.34 12.17
CA GLY A 254 1.22 14.90 12.13
C GLY A 254 0.28 14.11 13.04
N GLU A 255 0.13 12.80 12.81
CA GLU A 255 -0.78 11.90 13.53
C GLU A 255 -0.56 11.92 15.06
N HIS A 256 0.68 12.13 15.50
CA HIS A 256 1.05 12.12 16.92
C HIS A 256 1.27 13.51 17.55
N ASP A 257 0.89 14.59 16.87
CA ASP A 257 1.04 15.98 17.34
C ASP A 257 2.49 16.34 17.73
N LEU A 258 3.45 15.90 16.91
CA LEU A 258 4.89 16.08 17.14
C LEU A 258 5.52 17.19 16.28
N LEU A 259 4.73 17.89 15.47
CA LEU A 259 5.22 18.92 14.54
C LEU A 259 5.86 20.13 15.26
N ASP A 260 5.41 20.43 16.47
CA ASP A 260 5.90 21.52 17.31
C ASP A 260 6.67 21.03 18.55
N ASN A 261 7.08 19.76 18.56
CA ASN A 261 7.86 19.19 19.66
C ASN A 261 9.18 19.94 19.87
N ALA A 262 9.52 20.21 21.14
CA ALA A 262 10.74 20.94 21.49
C ALA A 262 12.01 20.13 21.23
N GLU A 263 11.94 18.83 21.52
CA GLU A 263 13.03 17.88 21.31
C GLU A 263 13.06 17.36 19.87
N PRO A 264 14.25 17.13 19.29
CA PRO A 264 14.37 16.51 17.98
C PRO A 264 13.70 15.13 17.96
N VAL A 265 12.96 14.83 16.90
CA VAL A 265 12.35 13.51 16.68
C VAL A 265 13.19 12.74 15.67
N LEU A 266 13.57 11.51 16.01
CA LEU A 266 14.22 10.58 15.08
C LEU A 266 13.14 9.84 14.27
N GLY A 267 13.22 9.93 12.96
CA GLY A 267 12.41 9.17 12.01
C GLY A 267 13.21 8.06 11.37
N VAL A 268 12.67 6.84 11.38
CA VAL A 268 13.21 5.68 10.68
C VAL A 268 12.22 5.34 9.56
N ILE A 269 12.59 5.64 8.32
CA ILE A 269 11.68 5.56 7.17
C ILE A 269 12.17 4.47 6.22
N TRP A 270 11.57 3.30 6.35
CA TRP A 270 11.89 2.12 5.58
C TRP A 270 10.76 1.79 4.61
N ASP A 271 11.10 1.79 3.32
CA ASP A 271 10.18 1.62 2.20
C ASP A 271 10.84 0.81 1.07
N GLY A 272 10.05 0.45 0.07
CA GLY A 272 10.51 -0.15 -1.17
C GLY A 272 11.20 0.85 -2.09
N THR A 273 10.62 2.01 -2.39
CA THR A 273 11.15 2.92 -3.43
C THR A 273 10.56 4.32 -3.28
N GLY A 274 11.40 5.30 -2.98
CA GLY A 274 11.06 6.71 -3.12
C GLY A 274 12.16 7.52 -3.81
N TYR A 275 11.77 8.60 -4.47
CA TYR A 275 12.70 9.45 -5.20
C TYR A 275 13.58 10.25 -4.22
N GLY A 276 14.89 10.05 -4.30
CA GLY A 276 15.88 10.76 -3.50
C GLY A 276 16.14 12.17 -4.02
N THR A 277 16.53 13.09 -3.13
CA THR A 277 16.94 14.45 -3.54
C THR A 277 18.25 14.47 -4.32
N ASP A 278 19.02 13.38 -4.26
CA ASP A 278 20.25 13.12 -5.01
C ASP A 278 19.99 12.37 -6.33
N GLY A 279 18.72 12.17 -6.70
CA GLY A 279 18.30 11.43 -7.88
C GLY A 279 18.46 9.91 -7.76
N GLN A 280 18.80 9.39 -6.58
CA GLN A 280 18.90 7.95 -6.30
C GLN A 280 17.59 7.39 -5.76
N ILE A 281 17.50 6.06 -5.62
CA ILE A 281 16.34 5.40 -4.99
C ILE A 281 16.57 5.30 -3.48
N TRP A 282 15.71 5.96 -2.70
CA TRP A 282 15.72 5.84 -1.24
C TRP A 282 14.72 4.77 -0.77
N GLY A 283 14.91 4.31 0.46
CA GLY A 283 14.01 3.35 1.11
C GLY A 283 14.54 2.77 2.42
N GLY A 284 15.64 3.28 2.96
CA GLY A 284 16.28 2.79 4.17
C GLY A 284 16.85 3.94 4.98
N GLU A 285 16.03 4.97 5.20
CA GLU A 285 16.47 6.32 5.56
C GLU A 285 16.29 6.62 7.04
N PHE A 286 17.18 7.45 7.59
CA PHE A 286 17.09 7.99 8.94
C PHE A 286 17.07 9.52 8.86
N PHE A 287 16.04 10.13 9.44
CA PHE A 287 15.86 11.57 9.49
C PHE A 287 15.81 12.06 10.92
N THR A 288 16.26 13.29 11.15
CA THR A 288 15.86 14.07 12.32
C THR A 288 14.87 15.14 11.90
N PHE A 289 13.86 15.37 12.73
CA PHE A 289 12.95 16.48 12.59
C PHE A 289 13.11 17.42 13.78
N ARG A 290 13.47 18.67 13.52
CA ARG A 290 13.63 19.70 14.54
C ARG A 290 13.29 21.06 13.95
N LYS A 291 12.52 21.88 14.67
CA LYS A 291 12.16 23.25 14.23
C LYS A 291 11.57 23.27 12.81
N ARG A 292 10.70 22.31 12.49
CA ARG A 292 10.04 22.17 11.17
C ARG A 292 10.99 21.95 9.99
N ALA A 293 12.19 21.43 10.25
CA ALA A 293 13.14 21.05 9.23
C ALA A 293 13.43 19.54 9.33
N PHE A 294 13.52 18.90 8.17
CA PHE A 294 13.96 17.51 8.03
C PHE A 294 15.44 17.49 7.65
N GLU A 295 16.24 16.71 8.36
CA GLU A 295 17.65 16.47 8.07
C GLU A 295 17.88 14.97 7.92
N ARG A 296 18.40 14.53 6.76
CA ARG A 296 18.78 13.13 6.53
C ARG A 296 20.11 12.88 7.23
N ILE A 297 20.12 12.07 8.28
CA ILE A 297 21.29 11.83 9.13
C ILE A 297 21.98 10.48 8.86
N GLY A 298 21.33 9.58 8.13
CA GLY A 298 21.88 8.28 7.78
C GLY A 298 20.99 7.52 6.82
N HIS A 299 21.53 6.51 6.17
CA HIS A 299 20.79 5.60 5.31
C HIS A 299 21.53 4.26 5.16
N LEU A 300 20.84 3.23 4.68
CA LEU A 300 21.49 1.99 4.28
C LEU A 300 22.54 2.27 3.18
N PRO A 301 23.72 1.62 3.21
CA PRO A 301 24.70 1.75 2.15
C PRO A 301 24.08 1.52 0.77
N TYR A 302 24.43 2.38 -0.18
CA TYR A 302 23.96 2.27 -1.54
C TYR A 302 24.49 1.00 -2.22
N PHE A 303 23.63 0.35 -2.98
CA PHE A 303 24.01 -0.70 -3.93
C PHE A 303 23.29 -0.49 -5.26
N SER A 304 23.80 -1.10 -6.33
CA SER A 304 23.28 -0.84 -7.68
C SER A 304 21.84 -1.30 -7.86
N ALA A 305 20.98 -0.41 -8.35
CA ALA A 305 19.67 -0.75 -8.84
C ALA A 305 19.78 -1.02 -10.34
N ILE A 306 19.60 -2.27 -10.75
CA ILE A 306 19.67 -2.68 -12.15
C ILE A 306 18.29 -3.10 -12.67
N LEU A 307 18.08 -2.97 -13.98
CA LEU A 307 16.89 -3.48 -14.66
C LEU A 307 15.55 -2.84 -14.24
N GLY A 308 15.59 -1.69 -13.56
CA GLY A 308 14.42 -0.89 -13.20
C GLY A 308 13.35 -1.72 -12.47
N ASP A 309 12.10 -1.59 -12.90
CA ASP A 309 10.93 -2.24 -12.27
C ASP A 309 10.96 -3.77 -12.33
N LYS A 310 11.92 -4.37 -13.04
CA LYS A 310 12.14 -5.82 -12.97
C LYS A 310 12.74 -6.25 -11.62
N MET A 311 13.64 -5.46 -11.04
CA MET A 311 14.33 -5.82 -9.79
C MET A 311 13.35 -5.93 -8.60
N PRO A 312 12.41 -4.99 -8.39
CA PRO A 312 11.34 -5.14 -7.41
C PRO A 312 10.33 -6.25 -7.70
N ARG A 313 10.39 -6.97 -8.83
CA ARG A 313 9.52 -8.12 -9.14
C ARG A 313 10.27 -9.45 -9.10
N GLU A 314 11.60 -9.40 -9.16
CA GLU A 314 12.45 -10.57 -9.13
C GLU A 314 13.51 -10.42 -8.03
N PRO A 315 13.17 -10.79 -6.77
CA PRO A 315 14.06 -10.70 -5.62
C PRO A 315 15.48 -11.28 -5.82
N ARG A 316 15.63 -12.29 -6.69
CA ARG A 316 16.94 -12.83 -7.12
C ARG A 316 17.89 -11.76 -7.68
N ILE A 317 17.36 -10.74 -8.34
CA ILE A 317 18.15 -9.62 -8.88
C ILE A 317 18.67 -8.73 -7.74
N SER A 318 17.85 -8.49 -6.72
CA SER A 318 18.26 -7.79 -5.50
C SER A 318 19.36 -8.54 -4.78
N ALA A 319 19.25 -9.86 -4.65
CA ALA A 319 20.30 -10.71 -4.06
C ALA A 319 21.63 -10.60 -4.83
N LEU A 320 21.60 -10.73 -6.15
CA LEU A 320 22.78 -10.61 -7.00
C LEU A 320 23.48 -9.24 -6.86
N SER A 321 22.70 -8.15 -6.89
CA SER A 321 23.26 -6.80 -6.76
C SER A 321 23.85 -6.54 -5.36
N LEU A 322 23.12 -6.94 -4.32
CA LEU A 322 23.55 -6.72 -2.94
C LEU A 322 24.83 -7.50 -2.63
N LEU A 323 24.91 -8.79 -2.95
CA LEU A 323 26.13 -9.59 -2.74
C LEU A 323 27.33 -9.01 -3.47
N ARG A 324 27.12 -8.47 -4.68
CA ARG A 324 28.18 -7.80 -5.42
C ARG A 324 28.68 -6.54 -4.71
N SER A 325 27.80 -5.76 -4.09
CA SER A 325 28.19 -4.54 -3.35
C SER A 325 29.00 -4.81 -2.09
N VAL A 326 28.89 -6.01 -1.51
CA VAL A 326 29.64 -6.43 -0.32
C VAL A 326 30.78 -7.40 -0.65
N ASP A 327 31.15 -7.53 -1.94
CA ASP A 327 32.19 -8.44 -2.44
C ASP A 327 32.05 -9.90 -1.97
N ALA A 328 30.80 -10.37 -1.80
CA ALA A 328 30.52 -11.75 -1.45
C ALA A 328 30.49 -12.66 -2.70
N PRO A 329 30.75 -13.97 -2.56
CA PRO A 329 30.59 -14.94 -3.66
C PRO A 329 29.16 -14.90 -4.21
N ILE A 330 29.01 -14.96 -5.52
CA ILE A 330 27.70 -14.90 -6.19
C ILE A 330 27.39 -16.18 -6.98
N GLU A 331 28.38 -17.05 -7.20
CA GLU A 331 28.32 -18.20 -8.10
C GLU A 331 27.19 -19.17 -7.76
N PHE A 332 26.84 -19.32 -6.48
CA PHE A 332 25.72 -20.16 -6.04
C PHE A 332 24.35 -19.62 -6.49
N LEU A 333 24.25 -18.35 -6.89
CA LEU A 333 23.03 -17.80 -7.46
C LEU A 333 22.88 -18.13 -8.95
N GLU A 334 23.91 -18.64 -9.64
CA GLU A 334 23.86 -18.90 -11.09
C GLU A 334 22.68 -19.80 -11.47
N GLU A 335 22.36 -20.80 -10.65
CA GLU A 335 21.23 -21.73 -10.85
C GLU A 335 19.87 -21.04 -10.83
N LYS A 336 19.76 -19.86 -10.20
CA LYS A 336 18.53 -19.06 -10.16
C LYS A 336 18.32 -18.26 -11.44
N PHE A 337 19.28 -18.19 -12.35
CA PHE A 337 19.21 -17.40 -13.58
C PHE A 337 19.31 -18.28 -14.83
N THR A 338 18.75 -17.82 -15.94
CA THR A 338 19.14 -18.40 -17.24
C THR A 338 20.59 -18.03 -17.56
N ARG A 339 21.27 -18.85 -18.36
CA ARG A 339 22.65 -18.57 -18.79
C ARG A 339 22.82 -17.16 -19.38
N THR A 340 21.84 -16.70 -20.17
CA THR A 340 21.84 -15.36 -20.75
C THR A 340 21.63 -14.27 -19.69
N GLU A 341 20.67 -14.44 -18.78
CA GLU A 341 20.46 -13.50 -17.68
C GLU A 341 21.72 -13.37 -16.81
N TRP A 342 22.33 -14.49 -16.43
CA TRP A 342 23.53 -14.51 -15.60
C TRP A 342 24.68 -13.70 -16.20
N GLN A 343 25.00 -13.95 -17.48
CA GLN A 343 26.07 -13.24 -18.19
C GLN A 343 25.75 -11.75 -18.31
N VAL A 344 24.54 -11.40 -18.75
CA VAL A 344 24.15 -10.01 -18.99
C VAL A 344 24.10 -9.20 -17.68
N TYR A 345 23.55 -9.77 -16.61
CA TYR A 345 23.33 -9.04 -15.36
C TYR A 345 24.64 -8.78 -14.61
N ARG A 346 25.58 -9.73 -14.66
CA ARG A 346 26.95 -9.51 -14.15
C ARG A 346 27.67 -8.40 -14.90
N THR A 347 27.62 -8.40 -16.23
CA THR A 347 28.20 -7.31 -17.04
C THR A 347 27.52 -5.97 -16.76
N LEU A 348 26.20 -5.94 -16.49
CA LEU A 348 25.51 -4.71 -16.09
C LEU A 348 26.05 -4.17 -14.76
N LEU A 349 26.30 -5.03 -13.77
CA LEU A 349 26.83 -4.62 -12.47
C LEU A 349 28.27 -4.10 -12.53
N GLU A 350 29.04 -4.48 -13.55
CA GLU A 350 30.41 -3.97 -13.77
C GLU A 350 30.43 -2.59 -14.44
N LYS A 351 29.31 -2.16 -15.05
CA LYS A 351 29.24 -0.85 -15.70
C LYS A 351 29.16 0.27 -14.66
N PRO A 352 29.96 1.33 -14.79
CA PRO A 352 29.83 2.51 -13.93
C PRO A 352 28.55 3.29 -14.26
N GLY A 353 28.10 4.10 -13.29
CA GLY A 353 26.97 5.02 -13.49
C GLY A 353 25.59 4.40 -13.38
N GLN A 354 25.48 3.20 -12.80
CA GLN A 354 24.17 2.63 -12.46
C GLN A 354 23.47 3.47 -11.40
N LEU A 355 22.15 3.57 -11.50
CA LEU A 355 21.30 4.09 -10.44
C LEU A 355 21.57 3.30 -9.16
N GLN A 356 21.61 3.97 -8.02
CA GLN A 356 21.86 3.36 -6.72
C GLN A 356 20.58 3.33 -5.89
N THR A 357 20.50 2.36 -4.98
CA THR A 357 19.39 2.24 -4.04
C THR A 357 19.86 1.96 -2.62
N SER A 358 19.22 2.61 -1.64
CA SER A 358 19.34 2.36 -0.21
C SER A 358 18.09 1.66 0.34
N SER A 359 17.33 0.97 -0.51
CA SER A 359 16.00 0.44 -0.19
C SER A 359 16.03 -0.71 0.81
N MET A 360 15.28 -0.57 1.90
CA MET A 360 15.02 -1.66 2.84
C MET A 360 14.18 -2.76 2.19
N GLY A 361 13.20 -2.40 1.34
CA GLY A 361 12.42 -3.40 0.60
C GLY A 361 13.30 -4.28 -0.29
N ARG A 362 14.27 -3.69 -1.01
CA ARG A 362 15.22 -4.46 -1.83
C ARG A 362 16.17 -5.33 -1.00
N LEU A 363 16.52 -4.89 0.21
CA LEU A 363 17.27 -5.73 1.15
C LEU A 363 16.45 -6.96 1.59
N PHE A 364 15.17 -6.77 1.93
CA PHE A 364 14.27 -7.89 2.26
C PHE A 364 14.10 -8.85 1.09
N ASP A 365 13.94 -8.33 -0.12
CA ASP A 365 13.87 -9.13 -1.35
C ASP A 365 15.14 -9.98 -1.52
N ALA A 366 16.31 -9.35 -1.37
CA ALA A 366 17.59 -10.05 -1.47
C ALA A 366 17.68 -11.21 -0.48
N VAL A 367 17.37 -10.97 0.80
CA VAL A 367 17.41 -12.01 1.84
C VAL A 367 16.38 -13.12 1.57
N ALA A 368 15.17 -12.78 1.15
CA ALA A 368 14.14 -13.76 0.82
C ALA A 368 14.58 -14.70 -0.32
N SER A 369 15.24 -14.15 -1.36
CA SER A 369 15.79 -14.97 -2.45
C SER A 369 16.96 -15.84 -1.99
N LEU A 370 17.86 -15.31 -1.16
CA LEU A 370 19.00 -16.04 -0.61
C LEU A 370 18.56 -17.24 0.25
N LEU A 371 17.46 -17.10 0.98
CA LEU A 371 16.86 -18.18 1.76
C LEU A 371 15.97 -19.13 0.93
N GLY A 372 15.85 -18.89 -0.38
CA GLY A 372 15.05 -19.73 -1.29
C GLY A 372 13.54 -19.57 -1.11
N LEU A 373 13.08 -18.48 -0.46
CA LEU A 373 11.66 -18.23 -0.19
C LEU A 373 10.93 -17.68 -1.41
N CYS A 374 11.56 -16.75 -2.13
CA CYS A 374 10.95 -16.11 -3.29
C CYS A 374 12.02 -15.56 -4.25
N ASP A 375 12.01 -16.01 -5.51
CA ASP A 375 12.89 -15.49 -6.56
C ASP A 375 12.14 -14.61 -7.57
N ARG A 376 10.82 -14.76 -7.66
CA ARG A 376 9.90 -13.98 -8.50
C ARG A 376 8.59 -13.78 -7.75
N MET A 377 8.14 -12.54 -7.69
CA MET A 377 6.91 -12.19 -7.02
C MET A 377 5.73 -12.15 -8.00
N SER A 378 4.57 -12.55 -7.49
CA SER A 378 3.26 -12.45 -8.11
C SER A 378 2.54 -11.14 -7.74
N PHE A 379 2.87 -10.55 -6.60
CA PHE A 379 2.38 -9.23 -6.16
C PHE A 379 3.45 -8.47 -5.35
N GLU A 380 3.25 -7.17 -5.20
CA GLU A 380 4.20 -6.29 -4.52
C GLU A 380 4.35 -6.67 -3.03
N GLY A 381 5.59 -6.82 -2.57
CA GLY A 381 5.90 -7.11 -1.16
C GLY A 381 5.79 -8.58 -0.76
N GLU A 382 5.47 -9.49 -1.68
CA GLU A 382 5.32 -10.93 -1.40
C GLU A 382 6.57 -11.52 -0.71
N ALA A 383 7.76 -11.25 -1.23
CA ALA A 383 9.00 -11.78 -0.69
C ALA A 383 9.26 -11.31 0.75
N ALA A 384 9.02 -10.02 1.03
CA ALA A 384 9.15 -9.47 2.38
C ALA A 384 8.12 -10.08 3.36
N MET A 385 6.88 -10.31 2.90
CA MET A 385 5.85 -10.97 3.71
C MET A 385 6.22 -12.42 4.01
N LEU A 386 6.68 -13.19 3.02
CA LEU A 386 7.12 -14.58 3.23
C LEU A 386 8.33 -14.64 4.17
N LEU A 387 9.26 -13.70 4.05
CA LEU A 387 10.41 -13.59 4.95
C LEU A 387 9.98 -13.27 6.39
N GLU A 388 9.04 -12.34 6.59
CA GLU A 388 8.46 -12.05 7.92
C GLU A 388 7.87 -13.34 8.53
N GLN A 389 7.06 -14.08 7.76
CA GLN A 389 6.45 -15.32 8.25
C GLN A 389 7.48 -16.38 8.61
N HIS A 390 8.50 -16.57 7.76
CA HIS A 390 9.55 -17.53 8.04
C HIS A 390 10.38 -17.15 9.27
N ALA A 391 10.64 -15.86 9.48
CA ALA A 391 11.33 -15.37 10.67
C ALA A 391 10.52 -15.59 11.95
N LEU A 392 9.20 -15.41 11.89
CA LEU A 392 8.30 -15.66 13.03
C LEU A 392 8.22 -17.14 13.41
N ASP A 393 8.50 -18.07 12.49
CA ASP A 393 8.55 -19.51 12.79
C ASP A 393 9.80 -19.91 13.58
N TYR A 394 10.81 -19.06 13.57
CA TYR A 394 12.06 -19.28 14.29
C TYR A 394 12.04 -18.72 15.73
N LEU A 395 11.13 -17.78 16.02
CA LEU A 395 10.93 -17.16 17.34
C LEU A 395 9.90 -17.94 18.16
#